data_AF-A0A6A4FDB1-F1
#
_entry.id   AF-A0A6A4FDB1-F1
#
_cell.length_a   1.000
_cell.length_b   1.000
_cell.length_c   1.000
_cell.angle_alpha   90.00
_cell.angle_beta   90.00
_cell.angle_gamma   90.00
#
_symmetry.space_group_name_H-M   'P 1'
#
loop_
_entity.id
_entity.type
_entity.pdbx_description
1 polymer ?
#
loop_
_entity_poly.entity_id
_entity_poly.type
_entity_poly.pdbx_seq_one_letter_code
_entity_poly.pdbx_strand_id
1 'polypeptide(L)'
;MVPVKFVVPHGDDAWPEAAWGYPLGKHAEWLRKQWREGGHRMVPKQREELEEMEFAWDRNQYKWDRFVLPALRKFYDFNGHTDVLKDFRIPKGSPEWPDHLWGQRLGIKVGNIRSRGDFAKQVRVDEDELKRLNFCHDSTLYDRDWREKVVPALRAFHKEFGHCNVSATFTVPSQFPWPAAAWGMRLGKTVLQIRCGNTGANQDKRELEELSFVWDHSESEWSDRILPALETFHRLNGHCRVPQSFEVPSDESWSTLSWGLKLGNIVSSIRSRDSYSTQVMRDTARLEELGFVWDHFESEWSERILPALETFNCLNGHCRVSASFVVPSDENWPTPIWGLRLGKFVSRIRSRDSYSTQVMRDKAHLEDLGFVWDFYESEWSERILPALENFYRLMGHCQVPQSFAVPSDECWPTLSWGLKLGNVVSGIRSDGSYSTQVMRDKTRLKELGFVWDFFESEWSKRIMPALEAFHQLHGHCRVSRSFVVPSEATWPENAHGLKLGIIVGTIHRSASHFDQIARSMNSLAAIEFDSKIAVSKWKNRVEPILTTFEQLYGHRNVPRDFVVPSTPPWQKKDWGIQLGKLEPR
;
A
#
# COMPACT_ATOMS: atom_id res chain seq x y z
N MET A 1 25.76 -43.94 26.14
CA MET A 1 26.64 -42.82 26.60
C MET A 1 25.88 -41.93 27.57
N VAL A 2 26.46 -41.67 28.74
CA VAL A 2 25.86 -40.82 29.77
C VAL A 2 26.02 -39.33 29.42
N PRO A 3 24.93 -38.51 29.41
CA PRO A 3 25.03 -37.06 29.23
C PRO A 3 25.84 -36.40 30.35
N VAL A 4 26.65 -35.38 30.05
CA VAL A 4 27.50 -34.71 31.06
C VAL A 4 26.70 -34.15 32.24
N LYS A 5 25.46 -33.70 31.99
CA LYS A 5 24.56 -33.17 33.02
C LYS A 5 23.80 -34.24 33.81
N PHE A 6 23.96 -35.52 33.48
CA PHE A 6 23.24 -36.60 34.13
C PHE A 6 23.68 -36.75 35.58
N VAL A 7 22.68 -36.72 36.46
CA VAL A 7 22.79 -36.98 37.89
C VAL A 7 21.85 -38.16 38.16
N VAL A 8 22.32 -39.14 38.91
CA VAL A 8 21.51 -40.31 39.27
C VAL A 8 20.26 -39.83 40.03
N PRO A 9 19.03 -40.17 39.58
CA PRO A 9 17.79 -39.76 40.24
C PRO A 9 17.71 -40.29 41.68
N HIS A 10 17.09 -39.53 42.57
CA HIS A 10 16.75 -40.01 43.91
C HIS A 10 15.48 -40.85 43.87
N GLY A 11 15.46 -41.97 44.61
CA GLY A 11 14.29 -42.84 44.73
C GLY A 11 14.00 -43.70 43.50
N ASP A 12 14.99 -43.88 42.61
CA ASP A 12 14.90 -44.80 41.48
C ASP A 12 15.65 -46.10 41.81
N ASP A 13 14.89 -47.17 42.05
CA ASP A 13 15.40 -48.49 42.44
C ASP A 13 16.23 -49.16 41.31
N ALA A 14 16.22 -48.61 40.09
CA ALA A 14 17.12 -49.05 39.02
C ALA A 14 18.59 -48.67 39.29
N TRP A 15 18.86 -47.83 40.29
CA TRP A 15 20.21 -47.39 40.68
C TRP A 15 20.49 -47.71 42.14
N PRO A 16 21.75 -48.07 42.49
CA PRO A 16 22.13 -48.26 43.89
C PRO A 16 21.85 -47.01 44.72
N GLU A 17 21.27 -47.18 45.91
CA GLU A 17 20.93 -46.05 46.81
C GLU A 17 22.14 -45.15 47.10
N ALA A 18 23.33 -45.76 47.24
CA ALA A 18 24.60 -45.05 47.43
C ALA A 18 25.00 -44.14 46.26
N ALA A 19 24.42 -44.35 45.08
CA ALA A 19 24.68 -43.56 43.87
C ALA A 19 23.64 -42.44 43.66
N TRP A 20 22.54 -42.39 44.42
CA TRP A 20 21.51 -41.37 44.26
C TRP A 20 22.07 -39.96 44.47
N GLY A 21 21.74 -39.04 43.55
CA GLY A 21 22.29 -37.68 43.54
C GLY A 21 23.74 -37.58 43.02
N TYR A 22 24.37 -38.69 42.64
CA TYR A 22 25.74 -38.68 42.12
C TYR A 22 25.80 -38.09 40.69
N PRO A 23 26.70 -37.13 40.42
CA PRO A 23 26.86 -36.53 39.09
C PRO A 23 27.64 -37.45 38.13
N LEU A 24 27.07 -38.62 37.84
CA LEU A 24 27.67 -39.67 37.02
C LEU A 24 28.10 -39.16 35.63
N GLY A 25 27.36 -38.23 35.05
CA GLY A 25 27.71 -37.58 33.80
C GLY A 25 29.02 -36.80 33.84
N LYS A 26 29.26 -36.05 34.93
CA LYS A 26 30.52 -35.32 35.13
C LYS A 26 31.67 -36.27 35.42
N HIS A 27 31.40 -37.34 36.17
CA HIS A 27 32.42 -38.34 36.48
C HIS A 27 32.87 -39.10 35.22
N ALA A 28 31.92 -39.51 34.37
CA ALA A 28 32.23 -40.14 33.08
C ALA A 28 33.05 -39.21 32.16
N GLU A 29 32.79 -37.90 32.16
CA GLU A 29 33.60 -36.95 31.40
C GLU A 29 35.00 -36.75 32.00
N TRP A 30 35.10 -36.75 33.33
CA TRP A 30 36.39 -36.72 34.02
C TRP A 30 37.24 -37.95 33.66
N LEU A 31 36.66 -39.16 33.65
CA LEU A 31 37.34 -40.39 33.22
C LEU A 31 37.88 -40.28 31.79
N ARG A 32 37.06 -39.79 30.84
CA ARG A 32 37.52 -39.56 29.45
C ARG A 32 38.66 -38.55 29.36
N LYS A 33 38.62 -37.49 30.18
CA LYS A 33 39.71 -36.51 30.25
C LYS A 33 41.00 -37.16 30.74
N GLN A 34 40.93 -37.97 31.79
CA GLN A 34 42.12 -38.68 32.32
C GLN A 34 42.70 -39.67 31.31
N TRP A 35 41.85 -40.38 30.57
CA TRP A 35 42.30 -41.26 29.48
C TRP A 35 43.02 -40.49 28.38
N ARG A 36 42.51 -39.32 27.95
CA ARG A 36 43.19 -38.44 26.97
C ARG A 36 44.55 -37.92 27.47
N GLU A 37 44.71 -37.75 28.77
CA GLU A 37 45.93 -37.24 29.42
C GLU A 37 46.93 -38.36 29.78
N GLY A 38 46.76 -39.58 29.23
CA GLY A 38 47.69 -40.70 29.42
C GLY A 38 47.36 -41.64 30.58
N GLY A 39 46.22 -41.45 31.25
CA GLY A 39 45.66 -42.44 32.21
C GLY A 39 46.38 -42.54 33.56
N HIS A 40 47.37 -41.69 33.86
CA HIS A 40 48.23 -41.80 35.04
C HIS A 40 47.52 -41.67 36.41
N ARG A 41 46.30 -41.11 36.45
CA ARG A 41 45.52 -40.96 37.69
C ARG A 41 44.40 -42.00 37.85
N MET A 42 44.36 -43.01 37.00
CA MET A 42 43.37 -44.09 37.06
C MET A 42 43.98 -45.32 37.71
N VAL A 43 43.23 -45.92 38.64
CA VAL A 43 43.63 -47.20 39.26
C VAL A 43 43.50 -48.29 38.19
N PRO A 44 44.50 -49.17 37.99
CA PRO A 44 44.47 -50.21 36.94
C PRO A 44 43.21 -51.08 36.95
N LYS A 45 42.74 -51.46 38.15
CA LYS A 45 41.51 -52.25 38.32
C LYS A 45 40.25 -51.52 37.82
N GLN A 46 40.15 -50.21 38.06
CA GLN A 46 39.02 -49.41 37.57
C GLN A 46 39.01 -49.31 36.04
N ARG A 47 40.20 -49.30 35.42
CA ARG A 47 40.33 -49.27 33.97
C ARG A 47 39.88 -50.58 33.33
N GLU A 48 40.27 -51.71 33.91
CA GLU A 48 39.87 -53.05 33.46
C GLU A 48 38.34 -53.23 33.55
N GLU A 49 37.73 -52.87 34.67
CA GLU A 49 36.27 -52.91 34.85
C GLU A 49 35.55 -52.01 33.81
N LEU A 50 36.08 -50.83 33.51
CA LEU A 50 35.50 -49.93 32.50
C LEU A 50 35.69 -50.44 31.06
N GLU A 51 36.79 -51.15 30.78
CA GLU A 51 37.03 -51.79 29.48
C GLU A 51 36.09 -52.99 29.29
N GLU A 52 35.85 -53.79 30.32
CA GLU A 52 34.87 -54.90 30.32
C GLU A 52 33.43 -54.41 30.05
N MET A 53 33.09 -53.22 30.55
CA MET A 53 31.79 -52.57 30.31
C MET A 53 31.68 -51.83 28.96
N GLU A 54 32.65 -52.00 28.06
CA GLU A 54 32.74 -51.31 26.77
C GLU A 54 32.61 -49.77 26.90
N PHE A 55 33.24 -49.19 27.93
CA PHE A 55 33.13 -47.77 28.16
C PHE A 55 33.65 -46.96 26.96
N ALA A 56 32.78 -46.11 26.41
CA ALA A 56 33.11 -45.25 25.26
C ALA A 56 34.13 -44.16 25.64
N TRP A 57 35.42 -44.49 25.56
CA TRP A 57 36.55 -43.59 25.81
C TRP A 57 36.62 -42.45 24.79
N ASP A 58 36.70 -42.79 23.50
CA ASP A 58 36.59 -41.83 22.40
C ASP A 58 35.12 -41.75 21.93
N ARG A 59 34.51 -40.61 22.21
CA ARG A 59 33.11 -40.32 21.85
C ARG A 59 32.88 -40.31 20.34
N ASN A 60 33.85 -39.86 19.56
CA ASN A 60 33.73 -39.79 18.10
C ASN A 60 33.93 -41.18 17.49
N GLN A 61 34.90 -41.96 17.97
CA GLN A 61 35.09 -43.35 17.56
C GLN A 61 33.84 -44.19 17.84
N TYR A 62 33.34 -44.17 19.09
CA TYR A 62 32.12 -44.87 19.46
C TYR A 62 30.93 -44.47 18.59
N LYS A 63 30.77 -43.17 18.29
CA LYS A 63 29.67 -42.71 17.43
C LYS A 63 29.83 -43.18 15.98
N TRP A 64 31.05 -43.21 15.48
CA TRP A 64 31.37 -43.65 14.13
C TRP A 64 31.02 -45.12 13.95
N ASP A 65 31.56 -45.97 14.82
CA ASP A 65 31.40 -47.43 14.77
C ASP A 65 29.97 -47.86 15.06
N ARG A 66 29.30 -47.21 16.02
CA ARG A 66 27.94 -47.59 16.44
C ARG A 66 26.84 -47.01 15.56
N PHE A 67 27.05 -45.83 14.95
CA PHE A 67 25.95 -45.11 14.28
C PHE A 67 26.23 -44.58 12.88
N VAL A 68 27.47 -44.22 12.53
CA VAL A 68 27.75 -43.56 11.24
C VAL A 68 28.06 -44.59 10.17
N LEU A 69 29.09 -45.41 10.39
CA LEU A 69 29.56 -46.38 9.40
C LEU A 69 28.52 -47.49 9.13
N PRO A 70 27.87 -48.10 10.15
CA PRO A 70 26.80 -49.07 9.89
C PRO A 70 25.61 -48.48 9.13
N ALA A 71 25.28 -47.22 9.42
CA ALA A 71 24.19 -46.54 8.73
C ALA A 71 24.52 -46.24 7.27
N LEU A 72 25.78 -45.90 6.96
CA LEU A 72 26.25 -45.71 5.59
C LEU A 72 26.24 -47.01 4.78
N ARG A 73 26.74 -48.11 5.37
CA ARG A 73 26.67 -49.45 4.75
C ARG A 73 25.25 -49.79 4.37
N LYS A 74 24.34 -49.67 5.33
CA LYS A 74 22.94 -50.05 5.13
C LYS A 74 22.24 -49.13 4.13
N PHE A 75 22.56 -47.84 4.13
CA PHE A 75 22.05 -46.91 3.12
C PHE A 75 22.54 -47.28 1.71
N TYR A 76 23.82 -47.63 1.58
CA TYR A 76 24.41 -48.06 0.32
C TYR A 76 23.76 -49.35 -0.19
N ASP A 77 23.55 -50.35 0.68
CA ASP A 77 22.90 -51.61 0.30
C ASP A 77 21.49 -51.38 -0.30
N PHE A 78 20.77 -50.36 0.16
CA PHE A 78 19.44 -50.02 -0.36
C PHE A 78 19.44 -49.19 -1.64
N ASN A 79 20.40 -48.28 -1.79
CA ASN A 79 20.35 -47.24 -2.82
C ASN A 79 21.44 -47.39 -3.89
N GLY A 80 22.43 -48.27 -3.68
CA GLY A 80 23.61 -48.42 -4.52
C GLY A 80 24.58 -47.23 -4.49
N HIS A 81 24.30 -46.21 -3.66
CA HIS A 81 25.10 -44.99 -3.52
C HIS A 81 25.01 -44.42 -2.11
N THR A 82 25.91 -43.52 -1.74
CA THR A 82 25.93 -42.84 -0.43
C THR A 82 25.53 -41.36 -0.49
N ASP A 83 24.78 -40.96 -1.53
CA ASP A 83 24.22 -39.62 -1.68
C ASP A 83 22.98 -39.41 -0.78
N VAL A 84 23.22 -39.32 0.53
CA VAL A 84 22.16 -39.13 1.53
C VAL A 84 21.65 -37.69 1.49
N LEU A 85 20.34 -37.50 1.25
CA LEU A 85 19.69 -36.18 1.34
C LEU A 85 19.90 -35.54 2.72
N LYS A 86 20.14 -34.23 2.77
CA LYS A 86 20.47 -33.50 4.01
C LYS A 86 19.48 -33.76 5.15
N ASP A 87 18.19 -33.82 4.85
CA ASP A 87 17.12 -33.99 5.84
C ASP A 87 16.77 -35.46 6.13
N PHE A 88 17.46 -36.40 5.47
CA PHE A 88 17.18 -37.82 5.63
C PHE A 88 17.40 -38.29 7.07
N ARG A 89 16.38 -38.99 7.58
CA ARG A 89 16.37 -39.64 8.89
C ARG A 89 16.02 -41.08 8.71
N ILE A 90 16.73 -41.92 9.46
CA ILE A 90 16.43 -43.34 9.50
C ILE A 90 15.04 -43.53 10.11
N PRO A 91 14.09 -44.18 9.41
CA PRO A 91 12.74 -44.40 9.92
C PRO A 91 12.75 -45.17 11.25
N LYS A 92 11.80 -44.86 12.13
CA LYS A 92 11.63 -45.60 13.40
C LYS A 92 10.76 -46.83 13.15
N GLY A 93 11.13 -47.97 13.74
CA GLY A 93 10.35 -49.21 13.64
C GLY A 93 10.48 -49.95 12.31
N SER A 94 11.43 -49.55 11.46
CA SER A 94 11.66 -50.17 10.16
C SER A 94 12.50 -51.45 10.36
N PRO A 95 11.99 -52.64 9.98
CA PRO A 95 12.72 -53.90 10.12
C PRO A 95 13.98 -53.94 9.25
N GLU A 96 14.04 -53.07 8.25
CA GLU A 96 15.18 -52.89 7.35
C GLU A 96 16.39 -52.25 8.04
N TRP A 97 16.22 -51.58 9.17
CA TRP A 97 17.29 -50.89 9.89
C TRP A 97 17.47 -51.45 11.30
N PRO A 98 18.72 -51.63 11.77
CA PRO A 98 18.98 -51.92 13.17
C PRO A 98 18.32 -50.90 14.10
N ASP A 99 17.70 -51.40 15.16
CA ASP A 99 16.95 -50.65 16.18
C ASP A 99 17.68 -49.42 16.73
N HIS A 100 18.97 -49.54 17.04
CA HIS A 100 19.80 -48.48 17.58
C HIS A 100 20.12 -47.37 16.56
N LEU A 101 19.90 -47.60 15.27
CA LEU A 101 20.05 -46.59 14.21
C LEU A 101 18.77 -45.78 13.96
N TRP A 102 17.63 -46.22 14.48
CA TRP A 102 16.35 -45.55 14.27
C TRP A 102 16.36 -44.10 14.74
N GLY A 103 15.79 -43.21 13.92
CA GLY A 103 15.70 -41.78 14.19
C GLY A 103 17.01 -41.00 14.05
N GLN A 104 18.13 -41.65 13.72
CA GLN A 104 19.40 -40.95 13.46
C GLN A 104 19.28 -40.08 12.20
N ARG A 105 19.78 -38.84 12.30
CA ARG A 105 19.83 -37.88 11.19
C ARG A 105 21.05 -38.15 10.30
N LEU A 106 21.02 -39.24 9.54
CA LEU A 106 22.16 -39.65 8.71
C LEU A 106 22.53 -38.57 7.68
N GLY A 107 21.55 -37.90 7.06
CA GLY A 107 21.79 -36.85 6.07
C GLY A 107 22.64 -35.69 6.57
N ILE A 108 22.33 -35.19 7.77
CA ILE A 108 23.10 -34.11 8.41
C ILE A 108 24.52 -34.58 8.74
N LYS A 109 24.68 -35.82 9.25
CA LYS A 109 25.99 -36.36 9.59
C LYS A 109 26.89 -36.48 8.36
N VAL A 110 26.35 -37.02 7.26
CA VAL A 110 27.06 -37.12 5.97
C VAL A 110 27.44 -35.74 5.43
N GLY A 111 26.50 -34.79 5.46
CA GLY A 111 26.76 -33.41 5.07
C GLY A 111 27.88 -32.77 5.88
N ASN A 112 27.90 -32.96 7.20
CA ASN A 112 28.95 -32.42 8.06
C ASN A 112 30.33 -33.09 7.84
N ILE A 113 30.37 -34.40 7.59
CA ILE A 113 31.62 -35.10 7.23
C ILE A 113 32.23 -34.45 5.99
N ARG A 114 31.41 -34.22 4.96
CA ARG A 114 31.83 -33.63 3.67
C ARG A 114 32.20 -32.15 3.76
N SER A 115 31.49 -31.36 4.56
CA SER A 115 31.63 -29.89 4.57
C SER A 115 32.50 -29.34 5.69
N ARG A 116 32.58 -30.02 6.83
CA ARG A 116 33.25 -29.57 8.05
C ARG A 116 34.41 -30.46 8.47
N GLY A 117 34.60 -31.60 7.81
CA GLY A 117 35.60 -32.59 8.18
C GLY A 117 35.29 -33.29 9.52
N ASP A 118 34.00 -33.38 9.90
CA ASP A 118 33.61 -34.15 11.08
C ASP A 118 34.10 -35.60 10.93
N PHE A 119 34.60 -36.20 12.02
CA PHE A 119 35.16 -37.57 12.04
C PHE A 119 36.41 -37.78 11.16
N ALA A 120 37.18 -36.73 10.82
CA ALA A 120 38.37 -36.84 9.97
C ALA A 120 39.35 -37.97 10.35
N LYS A 121 39.56 -38.23 11.64
CA LYS A 121 40.43 -39.33 12.10
C LYS A 121 39.86 -40.69 11.71
N GLN A 122 38.56 -40.91 11.93
CA GLN A 122 37.85 -42.14 11.60
C GLN A 122 37.76 -42.34 10.08
N VAL A 123 37.45 -41.28 9.34
CA VAL A 123 37.39 -41.29 7.88
C VAL A 123 38.71 -41.74 7.26
N ARG A 124 39.84 -41.31 7.84
CA ARG A 124 41.18 -41.75 7.40
C ARG A 124 41.49 -43.20 7.78
N VAL A 125 41.02 -43.66 8.94
CA VAL A 125 41.25 -45.05 9.40
C VAL A 125 40.43 -46.03 8.55
N ASP A 126 39.18 -45.70 8.21
CA ASP A 126 38.28 -46.54 7.42
C ASP A 126 38.22 -46.14 5.93
N GLU A 127 39.29 -45.58 5.39
CA GLU A 127 39.33 -45.06 4.02
C GLU A 127 38.94 -46.11 2.97
N ASP A 128 39.45 -47.34 3.11
CA ASP A 128 39.19 -48.43 2.17
C ASP A 128 37.72 -48.89 2.19
N GLU A 129 37.10 -48.90 3.36
CA GLU A 129 35.67 -49.22 3.47
C GLU A 129 34.81 -48.10 2.88
N LEU A 130 35.19 -46.84 3.09
CA LEU A 130 34.50 -45.71 2.48
C LEU A 130 34.65 -45.71 0.95
N LYS A 131 35.81 -46.11 0.41
CA LYS A 131 36.00 -46.35 -1.02
C LYS A 131 35.08 -47.46 -1.53
N ARG A 132 34.95 -48.58 -0.81
CA ARG A 132 34.02 -49.69 -1.15
C ARG A 132 32.56 -49.23 -1.24
N LEU A 133 32.17 -48.30 -0.36
CA LEU A 133 30.81 -47.73 -0.33
C LEU A 133 30.61 -46.58 -1.33
N ASN A 134 31.59 -46.29 -2.20
CA ASN A 134 31.62 -45.10 -3.06
C ASN A 134 31.32 -43.81 -2.28
N PHE A 135 31.79 -43.72 -1.03
CA PHE A 135 31.62 -42.56 -0.19
C PHE A 135 32.66 -41.50 -0.51
N CYS A 136 32.23 -40.50 -1.29
CA CYS A 136 33.06 -39.36 -1.60
C CYS A 136 33.08 -38.38 -0.41
N HIS A 137 34.26 -38.20 0.20
CA HIS A 137 34.49 -37.33 1.36
C HIS A 137 35.35 -36.08 1.08
N ASP A 138 35.75 -35.89 -0.19
CA ASP A 138 36.60 -34.78 -0.66
C ASP A 138 36.03 -34.17 -1.96
N SER A 139 36.74 -33.19 -2.55
CA SER A 139 36.53 -32.46 -3.82
C SER A 139 35.97 -33.27 -5.01
N THR A 140 36.14 -34.60 -5.01
CA THR A 140 35.59 -35.54 -6.01
C THR A 140 34.05 -35.57 -6.15
N LEU A 141 33.27 -35.13 -5.14
CA LEU A 141 31.80 -34.99 -5.30
C LEU A 141 31.43 -33.90 -6.30
N TYR A 142 32.15 -32.78 -6.24
CA TYR A 142 31.93 -31.66 -7.16
C TYR A 142 32.25 -32.12 -8.58
N ASP A 143 33.41 -32.75 -8.81
CA ASP A 143 33.81 -33.25 -10.12
C ASP A 143 32.87 -34.34 -10.67
N ARG A 144 32.40 -35.25 -9.81
CA ARG A 144 31.44 -36.29 -10.21
C ARG A 144 30.09 -35.68 -10.58
N ASP A 145 29.51 -34.85 -9.71
CA ASP A 145 28.22 -34.20 -9.99
C ASP A 145 28.33 -33.22 -11.17
N TRP A 146 29.49 -32.58 -11.37
CA TRP A 146 29.79 -31.75 -12.54
C TRP A 146 29.72 -32.55 -13.84
N ARG A 147 30.44 -33.67 -13.91
CA ARG A 147 30.51 -34.55 -15.09
C ARG A 147 29.21 -35.30 -15.37
N GLU A 148 28.55 -35.81 -14.34
CA GLU A 148 27.41 -36.70 -14.50
C GLU A 148 26.06 -35.96 -14.51
N LYS A 149 25.98 -34.77 -13.89
CA LYS A 149 24.71 -34.04 -13.73
C LYS A 149 24.75 -32.68 -14.42
N VAL A 150 25.69 -31.81 -14.07
CA VAL A 150 25.68 -30.40 -14.50
C VAL A 150 25.92 -30.26 -16.00
N VAL A 151 27.03 -30.78 -16.52
CA VAL A 151 27.40 -30.65 -17.94
C VAL A 151 26.39 -31.35 -18.86
N PRO A 152 25.98 -32.61 -18.60
CA PRO A 152 24.97 -33.28 -19.42
C PRO A 152 23.62 -32.54 -19.41
N ALA A 153 23.20 -31.98 -18.27
CA ALA A 153 21.96 -31.21 -18.19
C ALA A 153 22.06 -29.88 -18.93
N LEU A 154 23.21 -29.19 -18.89
CA LEU A 154 23.45 -27.99 -19.70
C LEU A 154 23.47 -28.29 -21.20
N ARG A 155 24.08 -29.41 -21.63
CA ARG A 155 24.04 -29.85 -23.03
C ARG A 155 22.62 -30.13 -23.51
N ALA A 156 21.82 -30.82 -22.70
CA ALA A 156 20.40 -31.04 -23.00
C ALA A 156 19.61 -29.73 -23.07
N PHE A 157 19.87 -28.80 -22.13
CA PHE A 157 19.23 -27.48 -22.11
C PHE A 157 19.59 -26.65 -23.35
N HIS A 158 20.87 -26.60 -23.71
CA HIS A 158 21.35 -25.90 -24.89
C HIS A 158 20.75 -26.48 -26.17
N LYS A 159 20.61 -27.80 -26.27
CA LYS A 159 20.00 -28.45 -27.43
C LYS A 159 18.51 -28.11 -27.58
N GLU A 160 17.79 -27.96 -26.46
CA GLU A 160 16.36 -27.67 -26.44
C GLU A 160 16.06 -26.18 -26.68
N PHE A 161 16.82 -25.29 -26.06
CA PHE A 161 16.54 -23.85 -26.03
C PHE A 161 17.53 -22.99 -26.83
N GLY A 162 18.57 -23.59 -27.41
CA GLY A 162 19.61 -22.90 -28.19
C GLY A 162 20.56 -22.02 -27.36
N HIS A 163 20.45 -22.04 -26.03
CA HIS A 163 21.28 -21.23 -25.13
C HIS A 163 21.46 -21.91 -23.77
N CYS A 164 22.49 -21.53 -23.00
CA CYS A 164 22.72 -22.03 -21.63
C CYS A 164 22.15 -21.12 -20.51
N ASN A 165 21.24 -20.18 -20.83
CA ASN A 165 20.66 -19.28 -19.84
C ASN A 165 19.47 -19.92 -19.08
N VAL A 166 19.81 -20.66 -18.02
CA VAL A 166 18.83 -21.38 -17.21
C VAL A 166 18.22 -20.47 -16.13
N SER A 167 16.89 -20.30 -16.14
CA SER A 167 16.16 -19.57 -15.09
C SER A 167 16.47 -20.13 -13.70
N ALA A 168 16.65 -19.27 -12.69
CA ALA A 168 17.01 -19.67 -11.33
C ALA A 168 16.02 -20.67 -10.67
N THR A 169 14.78 -20.71 -11.15
CA THR A 169 13.72 -21.62 -10.67
C THR A 169 13.66 -22.94 -11.42
N PHE A 170 14.38 -23.08 -12.53
CA PHE A 170 14.32 -24.24 -13.40
C PHE A 170 14.86 -25.49 -12.70
N THR A 171 14.05 -26.55 -12.76
CA THR A 171 14.35 -27.88 -12.24
C THR A 171 14.30 -28.87 -13.40
N VAL A 172 15.31 -29.73 -13.50
CA VAL A 172 15.45 -30.69 -14.60
C VAL A 172 14.27 -31.68 -14.59
N PRO A 173 13.48 -31.76 -15.67
CA PRO A 173 12.38 -32.71 -15.79
C PRO A 173 12.84 -34.17 -15.76
N SER A 174 12.04 -35.06 -15.17
CA SER A 174 12.31 -36.50 -15.09
C SER A 174 11.92 -37.25 -16.37
N GLN A 175 12.37 -36.76 -17.53
CA GLN A 175 12.03 -37.34 -18.83
C GLN A 175 13.17 -37.15 -19.84
N PHE A 176 13.18 -37.95 -20.90
CA PHE A 176 14.06 -37.73 -22.04
C PHE A 176 13.73 -36.36 -22.70
N PRO A 177 14.72 -35.54 -23.14
CA PRO A 177 16.15 -35.82 -23.36
C PRO A 177 17.06 -35.56 -22.14
N TRP A 178 16.50 -35.28 -20.96
CA TRP A 178 17.29 -34.93 -19.78
C TRP A 178 18.00 -36.15 -19.17
N PRO A 179 19.26 -36.00 -18.72
CA PRO A 179 20.03 -37.11 -18.17
C PRO A 179 19.43 -37.57 -16.84
N ALA A 180 19.25 -38.89 -16.68
CA ALA A 180 18.61 -39.49 -15.50
C ALA A 180 19.28 -39.08 -14.17
N ALA A 181 20.61 -38.95 -14.19
CA ALA A 181 21.39 -38.51 -13.03
C ALA A 181 21.07 -37.07 -12.58
N ALA A 182 20.54 -36.23 -13.47
CA ALA A 182 20.19 -34.83 -13.16
C ALA A 182 18.70 -34.61 -12.91
N TRP A 183 17.84 -35.63 -12.99
CA TRP A 183 16.39 -35.47 -12.78
C TRP A 183 16.08 -34.88 -11.39
N GLY A 184 15.23 -33.85 -11.35
CA GLY A 184 14.89 -33.15 -10.11
C GLY A 184 15.97 -32.18 -9.61
N MET A 185 17.10 -32.06 -10.31
CA MET A 185 18.15 -31.09 -9.98
C MET A 185 17.68 -29.67 -10.27
N ARG A 186 17.93 -28.75 -9.32
CA ARG A 186 17.71 -27.30 -9.52
C ARG A 186 18.83 -26.69 -10.36
N LEU A 187 18.89 -27.05 -11.63
CA LEU A 187 19.93 -26.61 -12.57
C LEU A 187 20.06 -25.08 -12.61
N GLY A 188 18.93 -24.36 -12.52
CA GLY A 188 18.93 -22.89 -12.46
C GLY A 188 19.72 -22.30 -11.30
N LYS A 189 19.59 -22.90 -10.11
CA LYS A 189 20.35 -22.49 -8.93
C LYS A 189 21.84 -22.78 -9.11
N THR A 190 22.18 -23.91 -9.71
CA THR A 190 23.57 -24.28 -10.00
C THR A 190 24.22 -23.31 -10.98
N VAL A 191 23.53 -22.97 -12.08
CA VAL A 191 23.98 -21.95 -13.05
C VAL A 191 24.21 -20.59 -12.39
N LEU A 192 23.32 -20.17 -11.48
CA LEU A 192 23.51 -18.95 -10.71
C LEU A 192 24.76 -19.01 -9.82
N GLN A 193 25.02 -20.14 -9.16
CA GLN A 193 26.23 -20.31 -8.33
C GLN A 193 27.53 -20.31 -9.16
N ILE A 194 27.49 -20.87 -10.39
CA ILE A 194 28.60 -20.82 -11.35
C ILE A 194 28.91 -19.36 -11.71
N ARG A 195 27.90 -18.56 -12.03
CA ARG A 195 28.06 -17.13 -12.36
C ARG A 195 28.59 -16.29 -11.19
N CYS A 196 28.21 -16.62 -9.96
CA CYS A 196 28.69 -15.93 -8.76
C CYS A 196 30.10 -16.37 -8.30
N GLY A 197 30.77 -17.28 -9.02
CA GLY A 197 32.11 -17.77 -8.66
C GLY A 197 32.16 -18.58 -7.36
N ASN A 198 31.02 -19.09 -6.89
CA ASN A 198 30.89 -19.77 -5.60
C ASN A 198 31.16 -21.29 -5.72
N THR A 199 31.15 -21.82 -6.93
CA THR A 199 31.63 -23.15 -7.32
C THR A 199 33.05 -23.02 -7.88
N GLY A 200 33.86 -24.08 -7.89
CA GLY A 200 35.23 -24.12 -8.46
C GLY A 200 35.32 -23.86 -9.97
N ALA A 201 34.42 -23.06 -10.54
CA ALA A 201 34.20 -22.77 -11.96
C ALA A 201 35.43 -22.21 -12.69
N ASN A 202 36.46 -21.75 -11.97
CA ASN A 202 37.73 -21.36 -12.59
C ASN A 202 38.47 -22.56 -13.21
N GLN A 203 38.22 -23.80 -12.73
CA GLN A 203 38.88 -25.00 -13.23
C GLN A 203 38.19 -25.58 -14.47
N ASP A 204 36.88 -25.35 -14.64
CA ASP A 204 36.03 -25.92 -15.70
C ASP A 204 35.58 -24.89 -16.76
N LYS A 205 36.16 -23.68 -16.73
CA LYS A 205 35.79 -22.55 -17.61
C LYS A 205 35.80 -22.90 -19.09
N ARG A 206 36.77 -23.72 -19.53
CA ARG A 206 36.94 -24.14 -20.92
C ARG A 206 35.78 -25.00 -21.44
N GLU A 207 35.27 -25.92 -20.62
CA GLU A 207 34.15 -26.79 -21.01
C GLU A 207 32.83 -26.00 -21.09
N LEU A 208 32.69 -24.97 -20.26
CA LEU A 208 31.57 -24.02 -20.33
C LEU A 208 31.66 -23.08 -21.54
N GLU A 209 32.86 -22.63 -21.91
CA GLU A 209 33.09 -21.83 -23.13
C GLU A 209 32.71 -22.62 -24.40
N GLU A 210 33.03 -23.92 -24.46
CA GLU A 210 32.60 -24.82 -25.55
C GLU A 210 31.07 -24.99 -25.64
N LEU A 211 30.35 -24.78 -24.53
CA LEU A 211 28.87 -24.80 -24.48
C LEU A 211 28.24 -23.42 -24.69
N SER A 212 29.02 -22.42 -25.12
CA SER A 212 28.60 -21.03 -25.24
C SER A 212 27.90 -20.53 -23.96
N PHE A 213 28.46 -20.89 -22.81
CA PHE A 213 27.89 -20.52 -21.52
C PHE A 213 27.94 -19.01 -21.30
N VAL A 214 26.77 -18.42 -21.04
CA VAL A 214 26.62 -16.99 -20.79
C VAL A 214 27.03 -16.68 -19.35
N TRP A 215 28.23 -16.10 -19.21
CA TRP A 215 28.80 -15.66 -17.93
C TRP A 215 28.12 -14.41 -17.40
N ASP A 216 27.89 -13.42 -18.26
CA ASP A 216 27.15 -12.20 -17.94
C ASP A 216 25.73 -12.28 -18.51
N HIS A 217 24.79 -12.67 -17.66
CA HIS A 217 23.38 -12.76 -18.01
C HIS A 217 22.82 -11.42 -18.48
N SER A 218 23.24 -10.32 -17.87
CA SER A 218 22.72 -8.99 -18.12
C SER A 218 23.13 -8.49 -19.50
N GLU A 219 24.38 -8.76 -19.92
CA GLU A 219 24.90 -8.40 -21.24
C GLU A 219 24.20 -9.14 -22.39
N SER A 220 24.04 -10.46 -22.26
CA SER A 220 23.35 -11.26 -23.28
C SER A 220 21.86 -10.98 -23.30
N GLU A 221 21.21 -10.84 -22.16
CA GLU A 221 19.79 -10.47 -22.13
C GLU A 221 19.55 -9.09 -22.73
N TRP A 222 20.44 -8.13 -22.48
CA TRP A 222 20.38 -6.82 -23.09
C TRP A 222 20.54 -6.88 -24.61
N SER A 223 21.62 -7.48 -25.08
CA SER A 223 22.03 -7.45 -26.49
C SER A 223 21.15 -8.35 -27.38
N ASP A 224 20.74 -9.51 -26.87
CA ASP A 224 20.03 -10.52 -27.66
C ASP A 224 18.51 -10.41 -27.54
N ARG A 225 17.99 -9.81 -26.45
CA ARG A 225 16.54 -9.81 -26.15
C ARG A 225 15.94 -8.43 -25.96
N ILE A 226 16.53 -7.59 -25.10
CA ILE A 226 15.93 -6.30 -24.69
C ILE A 226 16.08 -5.26 -25.80
N LEU A 227 17.29 -5.01 -26.29
CA LEU A 227 17.55 -3.99 -27.29
C LEU A 227 16.86 -4.30 -28.63
N PRO A 228 16.91 -5.53 -29.18
CA PRO A 228 16.15 -5.87 -30.39
C PRO A 228 14.63 -5.77 -30.20
N ALA A 229 14.12 -6.06 -28.99
CA ALA A 229 12.71 -5.88 -28.68
C ALA A 229 12.31 -4.39 -28.61
N LEU A 230 13.18 -3.51 -28.11
CA LEU A 230 12.96 -2.06 -28.14
C LEU A 230 12.96 -1.52 -29.58
N GLU A 231 13.92 -1.93 -30.41
CA GLU A 231 13.98 -1.58 -31.83
C GLU A 231 12.71 -2.04 -32.59
N THR A 232 12.27 -3.27 -32.32
CA THR A 232 11.03 -3.82 -32.90
C THR A 232 9.79 -3.06 -32.41
N PHE A 233 9.72 -2.73 -31.12
CA PHE A 233 8.61 -1.95 -30.57
C PHE A 233 8.53 -0.56 -31.20
N HIS A 234 9.68 0.12 -31.34
CA HIS A 234 9.79 1.41 -32.01
C HIS A 234 9.33 1.32 -33.46
N ARG A 235 9.79 0.31 -34.22
CA ARG A 235 9.39 0.08 -35.61
C ARG A 235 7.87 -0.09 -35.77
N LEU A 236 7.20 -0.77 -34.82
CA LEU A 236 5.77 -1.03 -34.88
C LEU A 236 4.90 0.15 -34.42
N ASN A 237 5.36 0.92 -33.44
CA ASN A 237 4.55 1.96 -32.78
C ASN A 237 5.01 3.39 -33.10
N GLY A 238 6.14 3.56 -33.77
CA GLY A 238 6.79 4.86 -34.01
C GLY A 238 7.36 5.53 -32.77
N HIS A 239 7.38 4.85 -31.61
CA HIS A 239 7.87 5.41 -30.34
C HIS A 239 8.33 4.33 -29.35
N CYS A 240 9.14 4.71 -28.36
CA CYS A 240 9.62 3.83 -27.27
C CYS A 240 8.81 3.92 -25.96
N ARG A 241 7.55 4.38 -26.03
CA ARG A 241 6.63 4.45 -24.87
C ARG A 241 5.99 3.10 -24.58
N VAL A 242 6.80 2.15 -24.07
CA VAL A 242 6.34 0.79 -23.74
C VAL A 242 5.42 0.81 -22.50
N PRO A 243 4.15 0.33 -22.58
CA PRO A 243 3.26 0.22 -21.43
C PRO A 243 3.83 -0.73 -20.36
N GLN A 244 3.63 -0.45 -19.07
CA GLN A 244 4.21 -1.25 -17.97
C GLN A 244 3.82 -2.74 -18.05
N SER A 245 2.57 -3.04 -18.41
CA SER A 245 2.07 -4.42 -18.56
C SER A 245 2.44 -5.09 -19.87
N PHE A 246 3.19 -4.43 -20.76
CA PHE A 246 3.49 -4.95 -22.08
C PHE A 246 4.44 -6.15 -22.02
N GLU A 247 4.01 -7.23 -22.66
CA GLU A 247 4.75 -8.46 -22.86
C GLU A 247 4.88 -8.72 -24.35
N VAL A 248 6.07 -9.11 -24.78
CA VAL A 248 6.36 -9.39 -26.18
C VAL A 248 5.53 -10.59 -26.67
N PRO A 249 4.65 -10.40 -27.66
CA PRO A 249 3.84 -11.48 -28.24
C PRO A 249 4.70 -12.52 -28.96
N SER A 250 4.21 -13.77 -29.00
CA SER A 250 4.80 -14.86 -29.79
C SER A 250 4.35 -14.79 -31.26
N ASP A 251 4.67 -13.69 -31.92
CA ASP A 251 4.34 -13.41 -33.33
C ASP A 251 5.63 -13.30 -34.19
N GLU A 252 5.51 -13.53 -35.49
CA GLU A 252 6.60 -13.45 -36.49
C GLU A 252 7.25 -12.07 -36.53
N SER A 253 6.53 -11.03 -36.11
CA SER A 253 7.02 -9.66 -35.99
C SER A 253 8.15 -9.51 -34.96
N TRP A 254 8.31 -10.47 -34.04
CA TRP A 254 9.24 -10.43 -32.91
C TRP A 254 10.24 -11.58 -32.95
N SER A 255 11.48 -11.32 -32.51
CA SER A 255 12.49 -12.38 -32.33
C SER A 255 11.98 -13.47 -31.39
N THR A 256 12.20 -14.73 -31.73
CA THR A 256 11.85 -15.89 -30.88
C THR A 256 12.49 -15.81 -29.50
N LEU A 257 13.68 -15.18 -29.42
CA LEU A 257 14.40 -14.94 -28.17
C LEU A 257 13.70 -13.90 -27.27
N SER A 258 12.91 -13.01 -27.84
CA SER A 258 12.20 -11.95 -27.13
C SER A 258 10.78 -12.34 -26.72
N TRP A 259 10.23 -13.46 -27.20
CA TRP A 259 8.87 -13.90 -26.86
C TRP A 259 8.65 -14.07 -25.35
N GLY A 260 7.52 -13.59 -24.83
CA GLY A 260 7.19 -13.62 -23.41
C GLY A 260 8.05 -12.68 -22.52
N LEU A 261 8.90 -11.85 -23.13
CA LEU A 261 9.67 -10.86 -22.39
C LEU A 261 8.73 -9.78 -21.86
N LYS A 262 8.76 -9.55 -20.54
CA LYS A 262 8.00 -8.48 -19.85
C LYS A 262 8.66 -7.12 -20.09
N LEU A 263 8.78 -6.71 -21.35
CA LEU A 263 9.51 -5.53 -21.80
C LEU A 263 9.04 -4.26 -21.09
N GLY A 264 7.75 -4.12 -20.81
CA GLY A 264 7.20 -2.99 -20.04
C GLY A 264 7.77 -2.84 -18.64
N ASN A 265 7.89 -3.95 -17.91
CA ASN A 265 8.46 -3.97 -16.56
C ASN A 265 9.97 -3.70 -16.59
N ILE A 266 10.66 -4.20 -17.61
CA ILE A 266 12.11 -4.00 -17.80
C ILE A 266 12.38 -2.52 -18.07
N VAL A 267 11.67 -1.91 -19.02
CA VAL A 267 11.77 -0.47 -19.32
C VAL A 267 11.44 0.39 -18.10
N SER A 268 10.41 0.03 -17.33
CA SER A 268 10.10 0.70 -16.07
C SER A 268 11.23 0.57 -15.04
N SER A 269 11.91 -0.57 -14.99
CA SER A 269 13.03 -0.83 -14.07
C SER A 269 14.31 -0.11 -14.51
N ILE A 270 14.57 -0.01 -15.82
CA ILE A 270 15.66 0.81 -16.38
C ILE A 270 15.46 2.27 -15.95
N ARG A 271 14.24 2.80 -16.11
CA ARG A 271 13.93 4.20 -15.76
C ARG A 271 13.98 4.52 -14.27
N SER A 272 13.56 3.59 -13.41
CA SER A 272 13.35 3.86 -11.97
C SER A 272 14.39 3.28 -11.02
N ARG A 273 15.16 2.27 -11.46
CA ARG A 273 16.07 1.50 -10.61
C ARG A 273 17.48 1.37 -11.20
N ASP A 274 17.77 2.07 -12.29
CA ASP A 274 19.07 2.01 -12.98
C ASP A 274 19.47 0.55 -13.35
N SER A 275 18.47 -0.27 -13.68
CA SER A 275 18.70 -1.65 -14.11
C SER A 275 19.39 -1.65 -15.47
N TYR A 276 20.36 -2.54 -15.67
CA TYR A 276 21.21 -2.61 -16.88
C TYR A 276 22.01 -1.33 -17.14
N SER A 277 22.40 -0.59 -16.10
CA SER A 277 23.10 0.71 -16.22
C SER A 277 24.36 0.64 -17.08
N THR A 278 25.17 -0.41 -16.97
CA THR A 278 26.38 -0.59 -17.79
C THR A 278 26.05 -0.74 -19.28
N GLN A 279 25.02 -1.51 -19.61
CA GLN A 279 24.59 -1.75 -20.99
C GLN A 279 23.89 -0.52 -21.59
N VAL A 280 23.04 0.13 -20.78
CA VAL A 280 22.40 1.41 -21.09
C VAL A 280 23.47 2.46 -21.41
N MET A 281 24.49 2.61 -20.58
CA MET A 281 25.57 3.56 -20.82
C MET A 281 26.30 3.27 -22.14
N ARG A 282 26.62 2.00 -22.41
CA ARG A 282 27.25 1.58 -23.67
C ARG A 282 26.41 1.93 -24.89
N ASP A 283 25.10 1.65 -24.86
CA ASP A 283 24.20 1.76 -26.01
C ASP A 283 23.38 3.07 -25.99
N THR A 284 23.82 4.08 -25.22
CA THR A 284 23.12 5.37 -25.05
C THR A 284 22.79 6.03 -26.39
N ALA A 285 23.76 6.12 -27.32
CA ALA A 285 23.56 6.73 -28.62
C ALA A 285 22.49 6.01 -29.46
N ARG A 286 22.39 4.69 -29.32
CA ARG A 286 21.38 3.86 -30.02
C ARG A 286 19.99 4.08 -29.43
N LEU A 287 19.90 4.22 -28.11
CA LEU A 287 18.64 4.54 -27.42
C LEU A 287 18.17 5.97 -27.73
N GLU A 288 19.10 6.92 -27.89
CA GLU A 288 18.80 8.28 -28.36
C GLU A 288 18.25 8.30 -29.78
N GLU A 289 18.86 7.53 -30.70
CA GLU A 289 18.39 7.39 -32.09
C GLU A 289 16.96 6.79 -32.16
N LEU A 290 16.64 5.85 -31.26
CA LEU A 290 15.30 5.27 -31.12
C LEU A 290 14.28 6.22 -30.45
N GLY A 291 14.69 7.40 -30.00
CA GLY A 291 13.85 8.33 -29.24
C GLY A 291 13.41 7.74 -27.90
N PHE A 292 14.28 7.01 -27.22
CA PHE A 292 13.98 6.40 -25.93
C PHE A 292 13.71 7.46 -24.86
N VAL A 293 12.47 7.55 -24.41
CA VAL A 293 12.07 8.50 -23.36
C VAL A 293 12.58 8.00 -22.01
N TRP A 294 13.58 8.68 -21.47
CA TRP A 294 14.18 8.43 -20.16
C TRP A 294 13.26 8.85 -19.01
N ASP A 295 12.74 10.08 -19.08
CA ASP A 295 11.74 10.59 -18.16
C ASP A 295 10.42 10.84 -18.90
N HIS A 296 9.47 9.93 -18.69
CA HIS A 296 8.12 10.07 -19.24
C HIS A 296 7.42 11.34 -18.75
N PHE A 297 7.68 11.75 -17.51
CA PHE A 297 7.11 12.98 -16.97
C PHE A 297 7.69 14.21 -17.66
N GLU A 298 8.97 14.19 -18.01
CA GLU A 298 9.63 15.28 -18.73
C GLU A 298 9.09 15.43 -20.16
N SER A 299 8.99 14.33 -20.91
CA SER A 299 8.42 14.36 -22.27
C SER A 299 6.95 14.76 -22.26
N GLU A 300 6.13 14.23 -21.33
CA GLU A 300 4.73 14.68 -21.22
C GLU A 300 4.61 16.15 -20.81
N TRP A 301 5.49 16.63 -19.94
CA TRP A 301 5.48 18.01 -19.50
C TRP A 301 5.82 18.97 -20.65
N SER A 302 6.96 18.76 -21.28
CA SER A 302 7.53 19.66 -22.28
C SER A 302 6.81 19.59 -23.63
N GLU A 303 6.34 18.41 -24.06
CA GLU A 303 5.67 18.25 -25.36
C GLU A 303 4.16 18.48 -25.31
N ARG A 304 3.53 18.32 -24.14
CA ARG A 304 2.05 18.29 -24.06
C ARG A 304 1.49 19.26 -23.04
N ILE A 305 1.89 19.16 -21.77
CA ILE A 305 1.24 19.90 -20.68
C ILE A 305 1.55 21.39 -20.79
N LEU A 306 2.83 21.76 -20.96
CA LEU A 306 3.25 23.15 -20.99
C LEU A 306 2.73 23.89 -22.24
N PRO A 307 2.85 23.35 -23.47
CA PRO A 307 2.25 23.98 -24.66
C PRO A 307 0.73 24.11 -24.57
N ALA A 308 0.06 23.15 -23.94
CA ALA A 308 -1.38 23.22 -23.70
C ALA A 308 -1.76 24.33 -22.71
N LEU A 309 -0.95 24.58 -21.69
CA LEU A 309 -1.15 25.70 -20.75
C LEU A 309 -0.92 27.05 -21.42
N GLU A 310 0.14 27.18 -22.22
CA GLU A 310 0.42 28.39 -23.00
C GLU A 310 -0.73 28.71 -23.95
N THR A 311 -1.18 27.71 -24.72
CA THR A 311 -2.33 27.86 -25.64
C THR A 311 -3.61 28.24 -24.89
N PHE A 312 -3.87 27.59 -23.75
CA PHE A 312 -5.03 27.93 -22.91
C PHE A 312 -4.97 29.39 -22.44
N ASN A 313 -3.80 29.85 -22.00
CA ASN A 313 -3.59 31.22 -21.55
C ASN A 313 -3.77 32.23 -22.69
N CYS A 314 -3.21 31.95 -23.87
CA CYS A 314 -3.38 32.80 -25.05
C CYS A 314 -4.86 32.97 -25.43
N LEU A 315 -5.67 31.92 -25.32
CA LEU A 315 -7.09 31.96 -25.70
C LEU A 315 -8.00 32.59 -24.65
N ASN A 316 -7.71 32.37 -23.35
CA ASN A 316 -8.60 32.77 -22.25
C ASN A 316 -8.09 33.97 -21.45
N GLY A 317 -6.84 34.39 -21.68
CA GLY A 317 -6.15 35.42 -20.87
C GLY A 317 -5.84 34.99 -19.43
N HIS A 318 -5.98 33.70 -19.11
CA HIS A 318 -5.70 33.16 -17.78
C HIS A 318 -5.40 31.64 -17.81
N CYS A 319 -4.71 31.13 -16.78
CA CYS A 319 -4.46 29.70 -16.58
C CYS A 319 -5.47 28.97 -15.65
N ARG A 320 -6.71 29.46 -15.53
CA ARG A 320 -7.78 28.83 -14.71
C ARG A 320 -8.43 27.65 -15.41
N VAL A 321 -7.68 26.56 -15.56
CA VAL A 321 -8.19 25.34 -16.18
C VAL A 321 -9.13 24.59 -15.23
N SER A 322 -10.37 24.33 -15.67
CA SER A 322 -11.34 23.48 -14.97
C SER A 322 -10.86 22.02 -14.92
N ALA A 323 -11.12 21.30 -13.83
CA ALA A 323 -10.73 19.90 -13.67
C ALA A 323 -11.30 18.97 -14.76
N SER A 324 -12.45 19.33 -15.36
CA SER A 324 -13.10 18.58 -16.43
C SER A 324 -12.67 19.02 -17.84
N PHE A 325 -11.81 20.03 -17.96
CA PHE A 325 -11.41 20.57 -19.25
C PHE A 325 -10.59 19.56 -20.05
N VAL A 326 -11.00 19.38 -21.32
CA VAL A 326 -10.34 18.55 -22.31
C VAL A 326 -10.05 19.43 -23.50
N VAL A 327 -8.81 19.37 -24.00
CA VAL A 327 -8.37 20.13 -25.17
C VAL A 327 -9.25 19.74 -26.38
N PRO A 328 -10.00 20.69 -26.96
CA PRO A 328 -10.80 20.45 -28.14
C PRO A 328 -9.94 20.11 -29.36
N SER A 329 -10.53 19.43 -30.34
CA SER A 329 -9.91 19.18 -31.65
C SER A 329 -10.27 20.30 -32.63
N ASP A 330 -9.77 21.50 -32.37
CA ASP A 330 -10.00 22.67 -33.20
C ASP A 330 -8.68 23.37 -33.61
N GLU A 331 -8.76 24.25 -34.60
CA GLU A 331 -7.61 24.93 -35.21
C GLU A 331 -6.82 25.82 -34.24
N ASN A 332 -7.41 26.21 -33.10
CA ASN A 332 -6.74 27.03 -32.09
C ASN A 332 -5.80 26.20 -31.20
N TRP A 333 -5.82 24.87 -31.33
CA TRP A 333 -4.99 23.97 -30.54
C TRP A 333 -4.04 23.17 -31.42
N PRO A 334 -2.76 23.01 -31.04
CA PRO A 334 -1.85 22.10 -31.71
C PRO A 334 -2.39 20.66 -31.78
N THR A 335 -2.31 20.04 -32.95
CA THR A 335 -2.81 18.67 -33.19
C THR A 335 -2.26 17.61 -32.21
N PRO A 336 -1.00 17.66 -31.71
CA PRO A 336 -0.50 16.64 -30.79
C PRO A 336 -1.15 16.65 -29.41
N ILE A 337 -1.85 17.73 -29.04
CA ILE A 337 -2.47 17.89 -27.71
C ILE A 337 -3.99 17.78 -27.73
N TRP A 338 -4.59 17.51 -28.89
CA TRP A 338 -6.03 17.27 -29.00
C TRP A 338 -6.49 16.11 -28.12
N GLY A 339 -7.63 16.28 -27.43
CA GLY A 339 -8.18 15.29 -26.50
C GLY A 339 -7.41 15.16 -25.18
N LEU A 340 -6.37 15.97 -24.95
CA LEU A 340 -5.64 15.99 -23.68
C LEU A 340 -6.58 16.46 -22.56
N ARG A 341 -6.71 15.67 -21.50
CA ARG A 341 -7.48 16.05 -20.30
C ARG A 341 -6.68 17.02 -19.43
N LEU A 342 -6.36 18.19 -19.96
CA LEU A 342 -5.51 19.21 -19.34
C LEU A 342 -5.97 19.56 -17.92
N GLY A 343 -7.29 19.60 -17.68
CA GLY A 343 -7.85 19.82 -16.35
C GLY A 343 -7.39 18.83 -15.27
N LYS A 344 -7.24 17.55 -15.65
CA LYS A 344 -6.72 16.52 -14.73
C LYS A 344 -5.24 16.70 -14.44
N PHE A 345 -4.44 17.09 -15.43
CA PHE A 345 -3.01 17.35 -15.24
C PHE A 345 -2.81 18.57 -14.34
N VAL A 346 -3.53 19.67 -14.59
CA VAL A 346 -3.50 20.85 -13.72
C VAL A 346 -3.91 20.52 -12.29
N SER A 347 -4.92 19.68 -12.10
CA SER A 347 -5.31 19.22 -10.76
C SER A 347 -4.18 18.45 -10.07
N ARG A 348 -3.44 17.58 -10.79
CA ARG A 348 -2.30 16.82 -10.24
C ARG A 348 -1.10 17.72 -9.91
N ILE A 349 -0.86 18.74 -10.73
CA ILE A 349 0.16 19.76 -10.48
C ILE A 349 -0.16 20.52 -9.18
N ARG A 350 -1.42 20.94 -9.02
CA ARG A 350 -1.89 21.66 -7.82
C ARG A 350 -1.85 20.81 -6.55
N SER A 351 -2.18 19.52 -6.64
CA SER A 351 -2.12 18.61 -5.49
C SER A 351 -0.70 18.19 -5.09
N ARG A 352 0.33 18.61 -5.85
CA ARG A 352 1.74 18.22 -5.67
C ARG A 352 1.98 16.70 -5.76
N ASP A 353 1.07 15.96 -6.39
CA ASP A 353 1.15 14.51 -6.51
C ASP A 353 2.03 14.05 -7.68
N SER A 354 2.30 14.92 -8.66
CA SER A 354 3.07 14.58 -9.88
C SER A 354 3.74 15.82 -10.49
N TYR A 355 4.80 15.61 -11.27
CA TYR A 355 5.56 16.66 -12.00
C TYR A 355 6.30 17.68 -11.12
N SER A 356 6.61 17.37 -9.86
CA SER A 356 7.25 18.31 -8.92
C SER A 356 8.59 18.86 -9.41
N THR A 357 9.40 18.03 -10.08
CA THR A 357 10.70 18.42 -10.64
C THR A 357 10.53 19.42 -11.79
N GLN A 358 9.62 19.13 -12.73
CA GLN A 358 9.33 19.98 -13.87
C GLN A 358 8.72 21.32 -13.43
N VAL A 359 7.75 21.26 -12.52
CA VAL A 359 7.09 22.41 -11.91
C VAL A 359 8.10 23.32 -11.20
N MET A 360 9.11 22.74 -10.54
CA MET A 360 10.17 23.51 -9.88
C MET A 360 11.08 24.20 -10.89
N ARG A 361 11.46 23.51 -11.97
CA ARG A 361 12.30 24.06 -13.04
C ARG A 361 11.61 25.21 -13.78
N ASP A 362 10.36 25.02 -14.17
CA ASP A 362 9.60 25.94 -15.02
C ASP A 362 8.71 26.90 -14.21
N LYS A 363 8.97 27.01 -12.90
CA LYS A 363 8.16 27.81 -11.97
C LYS A 363 8.02 29.27 -12.42
N ALA A 364 9.11 29.90 -12.84
CA ALA A 364 9.11 31.29 -13.28
C ALA A 364 8.25 31.49 -14.54
N HIS A 365 8.27 30.52 -15.45
CA HIS A 365 7.46 30.54 -16.67
C HIS A 365 5.97 30.34 -16.35
N LEU A 366 5.65 29.43 -15.42
CA LEU A 366 4.29 29.26 -14.92
C LEU A 366 3.76 30.52 -14.22
N GLU A 367 4.63 31.24 -13.49
CA GLU A 367 4.28 32.53 -12.88
C GLU A 367 4.01 33.61 -13.94
N ASP A 368 4.81 33.68 -15.01
CA ASP A 368 4.59 34.60 -16.14
C ASP A 368 3.28 34.30 -16.90
N LEU A 369 2.95 33.02 -17.06
CA LEU A 369 1.66 32.58 -17.61
C LEU A 369 0.46 32.84 -16.68
N GLY A 370 0.68 33.35 -15.46
CA GLY A 370 -0.38 33.58 -14.49
C GLY A 370 -0.99 32.28 -13.96
N PHE A 371 -0.19 31.22 -13.80
CA PHE A 371 -0.66 29.93 -13.31
C PHE A 371 -1.17 30.02 -11.88
N VAL A 372 -2.45 29.68 -11.70
CA VAL A 372 -3.10 29.69 -10.39
C VAL A 372 -2.78 28.40 -9.63
N TRP A 373 -1.91 28.53 -8.62
CA TRP A 373 -1.49 27.43 -7.73
C TRP A 373 -2.59 27.00 -6.77
N ASP A 374 -3.26 27.96 -6.14
CA ASP A 374 -4.43 27.72 -5.30
C ASP A 374 -5.68 28.25 -5.98
N PHE A 375 -6.41 27.32 -6.59
CA PHE A 375 -7.66 27.62 -7.28
C PHE A 375 -8.71 28.23 -6.33
N TYR A 376 -8.83 27.70 -5.11
CA TYR A 376 -9.84 28.18 -4.17
C TYR A 376 -9.53 29.59 -3.69
N GLU A 377 -8.24 29.89 -3.48
CA GLU A 377 -7.79 31.23 -3.10
C GLU A 377 -8.03 32.27 -4.20
N SER A 378 -7.64 31.98 -5.44
CA SER A 378 -7.86 32.90 -6.56
C SER A 378 -9.35 33.11 -6.83
N GLU A 379 -10.15 32.03 -6.86
CA GLU A 379 -11.60 32.16 -7.03
C GLU A 379 -12.26 32.98 -5.92
N TRP A 380 -11.81 32.80 -4.67
CA TRP A 380 -12.34 33.55 -3.55
C TRP A 380 -12.00 35.04 -3.63
N SER A 381 -10.71 35.35 -3.74
CA SER A 381 -10.20 36.71 -3.62
C SER A 381 -10.48 37.58 -4.85
N GLU A 382 -10.51 36.99 -6.05
CA GLU A 382 -10.70 37.75 -7.30
C GLU A 382 -12.13 37.75 -7.83
N ARG A 383 -12.97 36.78 -7.43
CA ARG A 383 -14.33 36.64 -7.97
C ARG A 383 -15.39 36.65 -6.89
N ILE A 384 -15.34 35.72 -5.94
CA ILE A 384 -16.44 35.50 -4.99
C ILE A 384 -16.58 36.70 -4.04
N LEU A 385 -15.49 37.12 -3.39
CA LEU A 385 -15.53 38.21 -2.42
C LEU A 385 -15.85 39.55 -3.10
N PRO A 386 -15.21 39.95 -4.22
CA PRO A 386 -15.62 41.15 -4.96
C PRO A 386 -17.07 41.11 -5.42
N ALA A 387 -17.58 39.95 -5.88
CA ALA A 387 -18.99 39.82 -6.24
C ALA A 387 -19.92 40.00 -5.03
N LEU A 388 -19.57 39.46 -3.86
CA LEU A 388 -20.35 39.67 -2.63
C LEU A 388 -20.38 41.14 -2.20
N GLU A 389 -19.26 41.84 -2.30
CA GLU A 389 -19.16 43.27 -1.97
C GLU A 389 -19.99 44.15 -2.91
N ASN A 390 -19.96 43.84 -4.22
CA ASN A 390 -20.78 44.54 -5.21
C ASN A 390 -22.27 44.21 -4.99
N PHE A 391 -22.61 42.96 -4.71
CA PHE A 391 -23.98 42.58 -4.37
C PHE A 391 -24.49 43.36 -3.15
N TYR A 392 -23.67 43.47 -2.09
CA TYR A 392 -24.00 44.27 -0.91
C TYR A 392 -24.18 45.75 -1.26
N ARG A 393 -23.30 46.32 -2.08
CA ARG A 393 -23.40 47.73 -2.50
C ARG A 393 -24.69 48.03 -3.27
N LEU A 394 -25.12 47.10 -4.13
CA LEU A 394 -26.31 47.28 -4.98
C LEU A 394 -27.62 46.98 -4.23
N MET A 395 -27.62 45.94 -3.39
CA MET A 395 -28.84 45.42 -2.75
C MET A 395 -28.99 45.81 -1.28
N GLY A 396 -27.92 46.36 -0.66
CA GLY A 396 -27.88 46.68 0.76
C GLY A 396 -27.83 45.46 1.70
N HIS A 397 -27.75 44.24 1.16
CA HIS A 397 -27.74 43.00 1.94
C HIS A 397 -27.00 41.87 1.21
N CYS A 398 -26.52 40.86 1.92
CA CYS A 398 -25.90 39.65 1.34
C CYS A 398 -26.85 38.43 1.21
N GLN A 399 -28.16 38.65 1.11
CA GLN A 399 -29.14 37.59 0.81
C GLN A 399 -29.16 37.27 -0.69
N VAL A 400 -28.11 36.61 -1.18
CA VAL A 400 -28.00 36.21 -2.59
C VAL A 400 -28.99 35.07 -2.89
N PRO A 401 -29.92 35.23 -3.86
CA PRO A 401 -30.82 34.16 -4.29
C PRO A 401 -30.04 32.98 -4.87
N GLN A 402 -30.49 31.74 -4.64
CA GLN A 402 -29.76 30.54 -5.10
C GLN A 402 -29.53 30.52 -6.62
N SER A 403 -30.51 30.97 -7.41
CA SER A 403 -30.43 31.04 -8.87
C SER A 403 -29.61 32.22 -9.40
N PHE A 404 -29.14 33.12 -8.52
CA PHE A 404 -28.46 34.33 -8.92
C PHE A 404 -27.10 34.02 -9.58
N ALA A 405 -26.94 34.54 -10.79
CA ALA A 405 -25.70 34.56 -11.53
C ALA A 405 -25.30 36.02 -11.75
N VAL A 406 -24.01 36.32 -11.58
CA VAL A 406 -23.49 37.67 -11.77
C VAL A 406 -23.70 38.10 -13.23
N PRO A 407 -24.44 39.20 -13.48
CA PRO A 407 -24.63 39.75 -14.82
C PRO A 407 -23.32 40.25 -15.44
N SER A 408 -23.25 40.23 -16.77
CA SER A 408 -22.17 40.85 -17.54
C SER A 408 -22.46 42.33 -17.78
N ASP A 409 -22.45 43.10 -16.69
CA ASP A 409 -22.73 44.54 -16.66
C ASP A 409 -21.58 45.26 -15.93
N GLU A 410 -21.35 46.54 -16.28
CA GLU A 410 -20.36 47.44 -15.69
C GLU A 410 -20.51 47.59 -14.17
N CYS A 411 -21.71 47.36 -13.64
CA CYS A 411 -21.98 47.33 -12.20
C CYS A 411 -21.33 46.14 -11.46
N TRP A 412 -20.74 45.19 -12.18
CA TRP A 412 -20.12 43.98 -11.64
C TRP A 412 -18.67 43.83 -12.08
N PRO A 413 -17.76 43.31 -11.24
CA PRO A 413 -16.39 43.02 -11.64
C PRO A 413 -16.37 42.04 -12.82
N THR A 414 -15.58 42.34 -13.85
CA THR A 414 -15.49 41.55 -15.08
C THR A 414 -15.13 40.08 -14.81
N LEU A 415 -14.22 39.84 -13.87
CA LEU A 415 -13.83 38.48 -13.46
C LEU A 415 -14.99 37.72 -12.79
N SER A 416 -15.96 38.42 -12.23
CA SER A 416 -17.13 37.81 -11.57
C SER A 416 -18.26 37.47 -12.54
N TRP A 417 -18.25 37.98 -13.77
CA TRP A 417 -19.32 37.76 -14.74
C TRP A 417 -19.62 36.27 -14.97
N GLY A 418 -20.91 35.91 -14.98
CA GLY A 418 -21.37 34.53 -15.14
C GLY A 418 -21.21 33.63 -13.90
N LEU A 419 -20.54 34.11 -12.84
CA LEU A 419 -20.39 33.37 -11.59
C LEU A 419 -21.78 33.07 -11.00
N LYS A 420 -22.08 31.79 -10.74
CA LYS A 420 -23.30 31.35 -10.05
C LYS A 420 -23.18 31.64 -8.54
N LEU A 421 -23.09 32.92 -8.18
CA LEU A 421 -22.84 33.39 -6.83
C LEU A 421 -23.87 32.85 -5.83
N GLY A 422 -25.12 32.68 -6.24
CA GLY A 422 -26.16 32.06 -5.41
C GLY A 422 -25.83 30.62 -4.98
N ASN A 423 -25.31 29.80 -5.90
CA ASN A 423 -24.88 28.44 -5.60
C ASN A 423 -23.64 28.43 -4.70
N VAL A 424 -22.69 29.33 -4.95
CA VAL A 424 -21.48 29.46 -4.12
C VAL A 424 -21.84 29.82 -2.68
N VAL A 425 -22.70 30.84 -2.50
CA VAL A 425 -23.20 31.26 -1.18
C VAL A 425 -23.99 30.14 -0.51
N SER A 426 -24.79 29.39 -1.27
CA SER A 426 -25.48 28.21 -0.74
C SER A 426 -24.48 27.15 -0.24
N GLY A 427 -23.44 26.84 -1.01
CA GLY A 427 -22.38 25.90 -0.61
C GLY A 427 -21.67 26.35 0.67
N ILE A 428 -21.22 27.61 0.72
CA ILE A 428 -20.61 28.21 1.93
C ILE A 428 -21.48 27.99 3.17
N ARG A 429 -22.82 28.12 3.03
CA ARG A 429 -23.78 27.93 4.12
C ARG A 429 -24.03 26.45 4.47
N SER A 430 -24.08 25.55 3.49
CA SER A 430 -24.54 24.16 3.69
C SER A 430 -23.42 23.16 3.95
N ASP A 431 -22.31 23.25 3.22
CA ASP A 431 -21.24 22.25 3.22
C ASP A 431 -19.87 22.80 3.69
N GLY A 432 -19.79 24.10 3.93
CA GLY A 432 -18.54 24.74 4.33
C GLY A 432 -17.55 24.91 3.17
N SER A 433 -18.03 24.97 1.93
CA SER A 433 -17.22 25.35 0.77
C SER A 433 -16.42 26.63 1.07
N TYR A 434 -15.15 26.65 0.66
CA TYR A 434 -14.22 27.75 0.95
C TYR A 434 -13.98 28.01 2.45
N SER A 435 -14.15 27.01 3.33
CA SER A 435 -14.02 27.18 4.79
C SER A 435 -12.76 27.91 5.24
N THR A 436 -11.63 27.69 4.57
CA THR A 436 -10.35 28.34 4.88
C THR A 436 -10.42 29.85 4.59
N GLN A 437 -10.88 30.23 3.41
CA GLN A 437 -10.99 31.62 3.00
C GLN A 437 -12.09 32.35 3.78
N VAL A 438 -13.22 31.67 4.00
CA VAL A 438 -14.32 32.13 4.84
C VAL A 438 -13.87 32.41 6.28
N MET A 439 -12.99 31.56 6.83
CA MET A 439 -12.43 31.77 8.18
C MET A 439 -11.48 32.96 8.22
N ARG A 440 -10.62 33.11 7.21
CA ARG A 440 -9.72 34.26 7.08
C ARG A 440 -10.48 35.58 6.99
N ASP A 441 -11.50 35.64 6.14
CA ASP A 441 -12.26 36.87 5.84
C ASP A 441 -13.53 37.00 6.70
N LYS A 442 -13.61 36.28 7.82
CA LYS A 442 -14.79 36.25 8.71
C LYS A 442 -15.20 37.64 9.19
N THR A 443 -14.24 38.51 9.49
CA THR A 443 -14.49 39.90 9.91
C THR A 443 -15.10 40.72 8.78
N ARG A 444 -14.55 40.61 7.57
CA ARG A 444 -15.05 41.30 6.37
C ARG A 444 -16.46 40.84 5.99
N LEU A 445 -16.72 39.53 6.07
CA LEU A 445 -18.07 38.97 5.89
C LEU A 445 -19.05 39.46 6.96
N LYS A 446 -18.60 39.67 8.19
CA LYS A 446 -19.43 40.25 9.27
C LYS A 446 -19.80 41.70 8.97
N GLU A 447 -18.85 42.50 8.48
CA GLU A 447 -19.08 43.90 8.08
C GLU A 447 -20.05 44.03 6.91
N LEU A 448 -19.98 43.10 5.95
CA LEU A 448 -20.95 43.01 4.84
C LEU A 448 -22.34 42.52 5.27
N GLY A 449 -22.52 42.15 6.54
CA GLY A 449 -23.78 41.59 7.03
C GLY A 449 -24.10 40.22 6.43
N PHE A 450 -23.07 39.41 6.14
CA PHE A 450 -23.25 38.08 5.57
C PHE A 450 -24.09 37.19 6.50
N VAL A 451 -25.24 36.77 5.99
CA VAL A 451 -26.18 35.92 6.74
C VAL A 451 -25.74 34.46 6.60
N TRP A 452 -25.25 33.88 7.70
CA TRP A 452 -24.85 32.48 7.81
C TRP A 452 -26.03 31.53 7.82
N ASP A 453 -27.04 31.83 8.63
CA ASP A 453 -28.29 31.09 8.70
C ASP A 453 -29.43 31.99 8.23
N PHE A 454 -29.90 31.70 7.01
CA PHE A 454 -31.01 32.42 6.40
C PHE A 454 -32.30 32.25 7.23
N PHE A 455 -32.57 31.05 7.74
CA PHE A 455 -33.77 30.76 8.51
C PHE A 455 -33.73 31.48 9.86
N GLU A 456 -32.56 31.53 10.51
CA GLU A 456 -32.39 32.28 11.76
C GLU A 456 -32.58 33.79 11.57
N SER A 457 -32.02 34.36 10.50
CA SER A 457 -32.18 35.78 10.19
C SER A 457 -33.63 36.13 9.82
N GLU A 458 -34.30 35.34 8.99
CA GLU A 458 -35.71 35.55 8.67
C GLU A 458 -36.58 35.41 9.92
N TRP A 459 -36.29 34.41 10.77
CA TRP A 459 -37.02 34.17 12.00
C TRP A 459 -36.90 35.32 12.99
N SER A 460 -35.68 35.66 13.38
CA SER A 460 -35.40 36.67 14.41
C SER A 460 -35.76 38.08 13.98
N LYS A 461 -35.53 38.45 12.71
CA LYS A 461 -35.77 39.83 12.26
C LYS A 461 -37.19 40.06 11.77
N ARG A 462 -37.86 39.07 11.17
CA ARG A 462 -39.15 39.28 10.49
C ARG A 462 -40.28 38.46 11.08
N ILE A 463 -40.11 37.14 11.15
CA ILE A 463 -41.22 36.23 11.52
C ILE A 463 -41.61 36.42 12.99
N MET A 464 -40.64 36.37 13.91
CA MET A 464 -40.92 36.51 15.34
C MET A 464 -41.50 37.90 15.69
N PRO A 465 -40.92 39.03 15.24
CA PRO A 465 -41.51 40.34 15.48
C PRO A 465 -42.91 40.50 14.85
N ALA A 466 -43.15 39.90 13.68
CA ALA A 466 -44.47 39.89 13.08
C ALA A 466 -45.48 39.07 13.88
N LEU A 467 -45.07 37.92 14.46
CA LEU A 467 -45.94 37.12 15.33
C LEU A 467 -46.27 37.86 16.63
N GLU A 468 -45.29 38.55 17.22
CA GLU A 468 -45.47 39.40 18.41
C GLU A 468 -46.43 40.55 18.13
N ALA A 469 -46.23 41.28 17.03
CA ALA A 469 -47.14 42.35 16.61
C ALA A 469 -48.55 41.83 16.33
N PHE A 470 -48.67 40.67 15.65
CA PHE A 470 -49.96 40.03 15.40
C PHE A 470 -50.68 39.66 16.72
N HIS A 471 -49.95 39.08 17.68
CA HIS A 471 -50.50 38.74 18.98
C HIS A 471 -50.92 39.99 19.76
N GLN A 472 -50.11 41.05 19.77
CA GLN A 472 -50.46 42.31 20.44
C GLN A 472 -51.74 42.95 19.87
N LEU A 473 -51.96 42.85 18.56
CA LEU A 473 -53.12 43.45 17.89
C LEU A 473 -54.39 42.59 17.99
N HIS A 474 -54.26 41.26 17.92
CA HIS A 474 -55.40 40.35 17.81
C HIS A 474 -55.64 39.47 19.06
N GLY A 475 -54.74 39.50 20.04
CA GLY A 475 -54.79 38.68 21.25
C GLY A 475 -54.55 37.18 21.02
N HIS A 476 -54.17 36.77 19.81
CA HIS A 476 -53.93 35.37 19.46
C HIS A 476 -52.97 35.24 18.26
N CYS A 477 -52.35 34.07 18.06
CA CYS A 477 -51.52 33.79 16.87
C CYS A 477 -52.21 32.97 15.75
N ARG A 478 -53.54 32.96 15.69
CA ARG A 478 -54.31 32.26 14.64
C ARG A 478 -54.35 33.07 13.34
N VAL A 479 -53.24 33.08 12.61
CA VAL A 479 -53.08 33.86 11.37
C VAL A 479 -53.83 33.21 10.20
N SER A 480 -54.70 33.96 9.53
CA SER A 480 -55.37 33.51 8.30
C SER A 480 -54.36 33.24 7.18
N ARG A 481 -54.58 32.20 6.37
CA ARG A 481 -53.64 31.78 5.31
C ARG A 481 -53.34 32.87 4.28
N SER A 482 -54.29 33.75 4.00
CA SER A 482 -54.15 34.87 3.05
C SER A 482 -53.50 36.11 3.66
N PHE A 483 -53.22 36.12 4.98
CA PHE A 483 -52.71 37.28 5.67
C PHE A 483 -51.28 37.62 5.24
N VAL A 484 -51.09 38.88 4.86
CA VAL A 484 -49.82 39.51 4.52
C VAL A 484 -49.64 40.69 5.45
N VAL A 485 -48.46 40.83 6.03
CA VAL A 485 -48.14 41.93 6.96
C VAL A 485 -48.32 43.28 6.25
N PRO A 486 -49.23 44.15 6.71
CA PRO A 486 -49.45 45.48 6.14
C PRO A 486 -48.23 46.39 6.31
N SER A 487 -48.09 47.36 5.41
CA SER A 487 -47.09 48.44 5.51
C SER A 487 -47.56 49.57 6.43
N GLU A 488 -47.92 49.23 7.66
CA GLU A 488 -48.40 50.17 8.67
C GLU A 488 -47.40 50.28 9.82
N ALA A 489 -47.38 51.41 10.53
CA ALA A 489 -46.45 51.67 11.63
C ALA A 489 -46.62 50.73 12.84
N THR A 490 -47.77 50.07 12.95
CA THR A 490 -48.06 49.02 13.95
C THR A 490 -47.32 47.72 13.67
N TRP A 491 -46.73 47.57 12.48
CA TRP A 491 -45.97 46.40 12.06
C TRP A 491 -44.49 46.73 11.88
N PRO A 492 -43.58 45.81 12.23
CA PRO A 492 -42.15 45.99 11.97
C PRO A 492 -41.89 46.25 10.48
N GLU A 493 -41.15 47.31 10.14
CA GLU A 493 -40.86 47.70 8.75
C GLU A 493 -40.23 46.56 7.95
N ASN A 494 -39.34 45.82 8.59
CA ASN A 494 -38.68 44.66 7.98
C ASN A 494 -39.63 43.48 7.75
N ALA A 495 -40.80 43.42 8.40
CA ALA A 495 -41.81 42.42 8.20
C ALA A 495 -42.88 42.81 7.17
N HIS A 496 -42.91 44.05 6.67
CA HIS A 496 -43.89 44.51 5.67
C HIS A 496 -43.88 43.60 4.42
N GLY A 497 -45.08 43.25 3.92
CA GLY A 497 -45.24 42.36 2.78
C GLY A 497 -44.95 40.88 3.06
N LEU A 498 -44.60 40.50 4.29
CA LEU A 498 -44.37 39.11 4.67
C LEU A 498 -45.70 38.34 4.63
N LYS A 499 -45.75 37.24 3.88
CA LYS A 499 -46.91 36.34 3.79
C LYS A 499 -47.04 35.46 5.04
N LEU A 500 -47.21 36.09 6.20
CA LEU A 500 -47.19 35.47 7.52
C LEU A 500 -48.20 34.33 7.64
N GLY A 501 -49.38 34.45 7.02
CA GLY A 501 -50.38 33.38 6.97
C GLY A 501 -49.90 32.08 6.31
N ILE A 502 -49.14 32.20 5.21
CA ILE A 502 -48.55 31.05 4.52
C ILE A 502 -47.45 30.44 5.40
N ILE A 503 -46.63 31.28 6.02
CA ILE A 503 -45.51 30.86 6.87
C ILE A 503 -46.04 30.07 8.08
N VAL A 504 -46.97 30.63 8.86
CA VAL A 504 -47.60 29.95 10.00
C VAL A 504 -48.28 28.65 9.55
N GLY A 505 -49.01 28.68 8.44
CA GLY A 505 -49.63 27.49 7.87
C GLY A 505 -48.61 26.42 7.43
N THR A 506 -47.38 26.80 7.08
CA THR A 506 -46.30 25.88 6.71
C THR A 506 -45.57 25.36 7.94
N ILE A 507 -45.32 26.21 8.95
CA ILE A 507 -44.80 25.81 10.27
C ILE A 507 -45.69 24.70 10.85
N HIS A 508 -47.01 24.92 10.86
CA HIS A 508 -47.97 23.95 11.36
C HIS A 508 -48.03 22.64 10.54
N ARG A 509 -47.89 22.70 9.22
CA ARG A 509 -48.04 21.52 8.35
C ARG A 509 -46.76 20.70 8.22
N SER A 510 -45.60 21.34 8.10
CA SER A 510 -44.33 20.68 7.78
C SER A 510 -43.22 20.95 8.80
N ALA A 511 -43.50 21.69 9.88
CA ALA A 511 -42.50 22.13 10.85
C ALA A 511 -41.30 22.81 10.15
N SER A 512 -41.60 23.73 9.21
CA SER A 512 -40.58 24.66 8.72
C SER A 512 -40.07 25.52 9.88
N HIS A 513 -38.81 25.98 9.82
CA HIS A 513 -38.16 26.69 10.93
C HIS A 513 -38.13 25.90 12.24
N PHE A 514 -38.11 24.56 12.17
CA PHE A 514 -38.08 23.69 13.36
C PHE A 514 -36.99 24.09 14.35
N ASP A 515 -35.75 24.27 13.87
CA ASP A 515 -34.63 24.54 14.76
C ASP A 515 -34.76 25.93 15.43
N GLN A 516 -35.36 26.92 14.74
CA GLN A 516 -35.71 28.23 15.32
C GLN A 516 -36.79 28.10 16.40
N ILE A 517 -37.90 27.42 16.08
CA ILE A 517 -39.03 27.20 17.00
C ILE A 517 -38.55 26.48 18.26
N ALA A 518 -37.79 25.40 18.08
CA ALA A 518 -37.27 24.59 19.17
C ALA A 518 -36.30 25.35 20.09
N ARG A 519 -35.64 26.42 19.59
CA ARG A 519 -34.79 27.31 20.40
C ARG A 519 -35.54 28.50 21.01
N SER A 520 -36.67 28.90 20.43
CA SER A 520 -37.46 30.06 20.87
C SER A 520 -38.75 29.69 21.63
N MET A 521 -38.87 28.48 22.18
CA MET A 521 -40.09 27.99 22.84
C MET A 521 -40.61 28.91 23.96
N ASN A 522 -39.72 29.58 24.70
CA ASN A 522 -40.12 30.58 25.71
C ASN A 522 -40.85 31.77 25.09
N SER A 523 -40.27 32.36 24.05
CA SER A 523 -40.86 33.52 23.37
C SER A 523 -42.18 33.15 22.69
N LEU A 524 -42.25 31.93 22.13
CA LEU A 524 -43.48 31.42 21.52
C LEU A 524 -44.59 31.13 22.54
N ALA A 525 -44.23 30.64 23.73
CA ALA A 525 -45.18 30.45 24.83
C ALA A 525 -45.75 31.80 25.33
N ALA A 526 -44.94 32.86 25.34
CA ALA A 526 -45.37 34.20 25.76
C ALA A 526 -46.43 34.83 24.85
N ILE A 527 -46.49 34.42 23.57
CA ILE A 527 -47.50 34.85 22.60
C ILE A 527 -48.58 33.79 22.34
N GLU A 528 -48.63 32.74 23.17
CA GLU A 528 -49.59 31.62 23.04
C GLU A 528 -49.59 30.97 21.63
N PHE A 529 -48.41 30.88 21.01
CA PHE A 529 -48.26 30.27 19.68
C PHE A 529 -48.29 28.74 19.76
N ASP A 530 -49.09 28.10 18.88
CA ASP A 530 -49.14 26.63 18.75
C ASP A 530 -47.84 26.11 18.13
N SER A 531 -46.88 25.79 19.00
CA SER A 531 -45.55 25.31 18.64
C SER A 531 -45.43 23.78 18.59
N LYS A 532 -46.56 23.06 18.56
CA LYS A 532 -46.57 21.60 18.47
C LYS A 532 -45.91 21.12 17.18
N ILE A 533 -45.06 20.10 17.33
CA ILE A 533 -44.22 19.60 16.25
C ILE A 533 -44.94 18.49 15.50
N ALA A 534 -45.00 18.61 14.17
CA ALA A 534 -45.57 17.57 13.31
C ALA A 534 -44.91 16.20 13.55
N VAL A 535 -45.72 15.14 13.65
CA VAL A 535 -45.29 13.76 13.98
C VAL A 535 -44.12 13.28 13.09
N SER A 536 -44.16 13.60 11.79
CA SER A 536 -43.09 13.24 10.85
C SER A 536 -41.75 13.90 11.19
N LYS A 537 -41.76 15.17 11.62
CA LYS A 537 -40.56 15.91 12.03
C LYS A 537 -40.09 15.46 13.41
N TRP A 538 -41.01 15.16 14.33
CA TRP A 538 -40.70 14.61 15.65
C TRP A 538 -39.83 13.35 15.52
N LYS A 539 -40.28 12.39 14.72
CA LYS A 539 -39.56 11.13 14.48
C LYS A 539 -38.16 11.34 13.90
N ASN A 540 -37.98 12.32 13.02
CA ASN A 540 -36.72 12.51 12.30
C ASN A 540 -35.72 13.43 13.02
N ARG A 541 -36.19 14.40 13.82
CA ARG A 541 -35.34 15.41 14.46
C ARG A 541 -35.32 15.33 15.99
N VAL A 542 -36.44 15.05 16.64
CA VAL A 542 -36.55 15.04 18.11
C VAL A 542 -36.20 13.66 18.68
N GLU A 543 -36.66 12.58 18.05
CA GLU A 543 -36.40 11.20 18.50
C GLU A 543 -34.89 10.86 18.64
N PRO A 544 -34.01 11.27 17.71
CA PRO A 544 -32.57 11.05 17.89
C PRO A 544 -31.99 11.81 19.10
N ILE A 545 -32.52 13.02 19.39
CA ILE A 545 -32.08 13.84 20.53
C ILE A 545 -32.57 13.19 21.85
N LEU A 546 -33.81 12.70 21.87
CA LEU A 546 -34.35 11.94 23.02
C LEU A 546 -33.58 10.65 23.26
N THR A 547 -33.13 9.99 22.20
CA THR A 547 -32.28 8.78 22.31
C THR A 547 -30.93 9.13 22.96
N THR A 548 -30.29 10.23 22.55
CA THR A 548 -29.07 10.71 23.21
C THR A 548 -29.32 11.09 24.67
N PHE A 549 -30.48 11.70 24.98
CA PHE A 549 -30.86 12.01 26.36
C PHE A 549 -31.02 10.74 27.20
N GLU A 550 -31.75 9.75 26.69
CA GLU A 550 -31.97 8.46 27.34
C GLU A 550 -30.65 7.71 27.59
N GLN A 551 -29.71 7.76 26.65
CA GLN A 551 -28.38 7.19 26.84
C GLN A 551 -27.58 7.86 27.97
N LEU A 552 -27.75 9.17 28.16
CA LEU A 552 -27.02 9.94 29.17
C LEU A 552 -27.66 9.85 30.57
N TYR A 553 -28.99 9.85 30.63
CA TYR A 553 -29.73 9.98 31.89
C TYR A 553 -30.52 8.71 32.27
N GLY A 554 -30.53 7.68 31.42
CA GLY A 554 -31.18 6.39 31.68
C GLY A 554 -32.71 6.41 31.57
N HIS A 555 -33.33 7.53 31.19
CA HIS A 555 -34.78 7.67 31.04
C HIS A 555 -35.15 8.75 30.01
N ARG A 556 -36.42 8.78 29.58
CA ARG A 556 -36.96 9.76 28.63
C ARG A 556 -37.70 10.94 29.25
N ASN A 557 -37.77 11.02 30.58
CA ASN A 557 -38.41 12.13 31.29
C ASN A 557 -37.53 13.39 31.27
N VAL A 558 -37.60 14.15 30.18
CA VAL A 558 -36.82 15.37 30.01
C VAL A 558 -37.39 16.49 30.91
N PRO A 559 -36.59 17.12 31.80
CA PRO A 559 -37.01 18.28 32.58
C PRO A 559 -37.48 19.43 31.70
N ARG A 560 -38.53 20.16 32.10
CA ARG A 560 -39.12 21.25 31.30
C ARG A 560 -38.15 22.38 30.95
N ASP A 561 -37.16 22.61 31.79
CA ASP A 561 -36.10 23.61 31.63
C ASP A 561 -34.87 23.09 30.89
N PHE A 562 -34.85 21.82 30.50
CA PHE A 562 -33.70 21.22 29.84
C PHE A 562 -33.49 21.81 28.44
N VAL A 563 -32.29 22.33 28.23
CA VAL A 563 -31.79 22.83 26.95
C VAL A 563 -30.59 22.00 26.55
N VAL A 564 -30.55 21.54 25.30
CA VAL A 564 -29.46 20.72 24.77
C VAL A 564 -28.11 21.46 24.90
N PRO A 565 -27.15 20.92 25.68
CA PRO A 565 -25.85 21.55 25.89
C PRO A 565 -24.98 21.61 24.62
N SER A 566 -24.11 22.61 24.55
CA SER A 566 -23.15 22.80 23.45
C SER A 566 -21.89 21.93 23.55
N THR A 567 -22.03 20.71 24.07
CA THR A 567 -20.91 19.79 24.36
C THR A 567 -21.19 18.39 23.81
N PRO A 568 -20.15 17.59 23.48
CA PRO A 568 -20.34 16.18 23.16
C PRO A 568 -21.03 15.42 24.31
N PRO A 569 -21.91 14.43 24.03
CA PRO A 569 -22.16 13.76 22.74
C PRO A 569 -23.19 14.45 21.82
N TRP A 570 -23.69 15.64 22.18
CA TRP A 570 -24.71 16.35 21.39
C TRP A 570 -24.14 16.90 20.09
N GLN A 571 -24.87 16.74 18.97
CA GLN A 571 -24.45 17.26 17.67
C GLN A 571 -24.60 18.79 17.62
N LYS A 572 -23.69 19.49 16.91
CA LYS A 572 -23.71 20.96 16.77
C LYS A 572 -25.06 21.53 16.34
N LYS A 573 -25.75 20.84 15.44
CA LYS A 573 -27.07 21.25 14.93
C LYS A 573 -28.18 21.20 16.00
N ASP A 574 -27.99 20.44 17.08
CA ASP A 574 -28.99 20.21 18.12
C ASP A 574 -28.80 21.13 19.33
N TRP A 575 -27.67 21.85 19.41
CA TRP A 575 -27.35 22.74 20.51
C TRP A 575 -28.39 23.87 20.67
N GLY A 576 -28.73 24.17 21.93
CA GLY A 576 -29.66 25.23 22.30
C GLY A 576 -31.15 24.86 22.17
N ILE A 577 -31.48 23.66 21.69
CA ILE A 577 -32.88 23.20 21.60
C ILE A 577 -33.47 23.05 23.02
N GLN A 578 -34.63 23.67 23.25
CA GLN A 578 -35.40 23.57 24.50
C GLN A 578 -36.21 22.26 24.53
N LEU A 579 -35.51 21.12 24.56
CA LEU A 579 -36.07 19.78 24.39
C LEU A 579 -37.21 19.48 25.37
N GLY A 580 -37.12 19.97 26.61
CA GLY A 580 -38.13 19.75 27.66
C GLY A 580 -39.49 20.39 27.40
N LYS A 581 -39.59 21.29 26.42
CA LYS A 581 -40.81 22.02 26.06
C LYS A 581 -41.41 21.58 24.74
N LEU A 582 -40.73 20.70 24.00
CA LEU A 582 -41.22 20.21 22.73
C LEU A 582 -42.37 19.23 22.98
N GLU A 583 -43.48 19.44 22.26
CA GLU A 583 -44.63 18.56 22.30
C GLU A 583 -44.96 18.07 20.87
N PRO A 584 -45.22 16.77 20.69
CA PRO A 584 -45.71 16.26 19.42
C PRO A 584 -47.16 16.73 19.19
N ARG A 585 -47.51 16.90 17.92
CA ARG A 585 -48.84 17.31 17.50
C ARG A 585 -49.84 16.19 17.42
#